data_AF-A0A832M2W9-F1
#
_entry.id   AF-A0A832M2W9-F1
#
_cell.length_a   1.000
_cell.length_b   1.000
_cell.length_c   1.000
_cell.angle_alpha   90.00
_cell.angle_beta   90.00
_cell.angle_gamma   90.00
#
_symmetry.space_group_name_H-M   'P 1'
#
loop_
_entity.id
_entity.type
_entity.pdbx_description
1 polymer ?
#
loop_
_entity_poly.entity_id
_entity_poly.type
_entity_poly.pdbx_seq_one_letter_code
_entity_poly.pdbx_strand_id
1 'polypeptide(L)' 'MADWKEVPGGVTAPKGYKAAGITAGLKPSGLPDLALIVSDVEAIAAGVFTTSVVRAACVD' A
#
# COMPACT_ATOMS: atom_id res chain seq x y z
N MET A 1 -0.24 15.04 22.81
CA MET A 1 -0.10 13.85 21.95
C MET A 1 -1.50 13.41 21.63
N ALA A 2 -1.85 13.19 20.36
CA ALA A 2 -3.21 12.78 20.01
C ALA A 2 -3.48 11.37 20.56
N ASP A 3 -4.67 11.18 21.14
CA ASP A 3 -5.15 9.88 21.59
C ASP A 3 -5.49 9.02 20.37
N TRP A 4 -4.64 8.04 20.06
CA TRP A 4 -4.88 7.07 19.00
C TRP A 4 -5.30 5.73 19.57
N LYS A 5 -6.22 5.06 18.89
CA LYS A 5 -6.68 3.70 19.21
C LYS A 5 -6.30 2.76 18.08
N GLU A 6 -5.67 1.64 18.42
CA GLU A 6 -5.39 0.57 17.48
C GLU A 6 -6.69 -0.09 17.00
N VAL A 7 -6.77 -0.33 15.68
CA VAL A 7 -7.89 -1.03 15.04
C VAL A 7 -7.37 -2.39 14.58
N PRO A 8 -7.98 -3.52 15.01
CA PRO A 8 -7.56 -4.84 14.56
C PRO A 8 -7.81 -5.01 13.05
N GLY A 9 -6.91 -5.71 12.36
CA GLY A 9 -6.98 -5.99 10.93
C GLY A 9 -5.80 -5.41 10.16
N GLY A 10 -6.01 -5.12 8.87
CA GLY A 10 -5.00 -4.52 7.99
C GLY A 10 -5.54 -3.34 7.21
N VAL A 11 -5.01 -3.11 6.00
CA VAL A 11 -5.38 -1.97 5.15
C VAL A 11 -6.85 -1.94 4.72
N THR A 12 -7.58 -3.05 4.88
CA THR A 12 -9.03 -3.16 4.60
C THR A 12 -9.91 -3.08 5.86
N ALA A 13 -9.33 -2.81 7.04
CA ALA A 13 -10.12 -2.58 8.26
C ALA A 13 -10.99 -1.31 8.19
N PRO A 14 -10.51 -0.18 7.61
CA PRO A 14 -11.37 0.96 7.33
C PRO A 14 -12.40 0.63 6.22
N LYS A 15 -13.62 1.14 6.37
CA LYS A 15 -14.66 0.98 5.35
C LYS A 15 -14.25 1.67 4.05
N GLY A 16 -14.60 1.08 2.91
CA GLY A 16 -14.35 1.63 1.58
C GLY A 16 -12.92 1.40 1.05
N TYR A 17 -12.15 0.49 1.64
CA TYR A 17 -10.86 0.06 1.11
C TYR A 17 -10.87 -1.44 0.79
N LYS A 18 -10.35 -1.79 -0.39
CA LYS A 18 -10.14 -3.17 -0.85
C LYS A 18 -8.66 -3.38 -1.13
N ALA A 19 -8.20 -4.61 -0.98
CA ALA A 19 -6.84 -4.99 -1.31
C ALA A 19 -6.80 -6.36 -1.97
N ALA A 20 -5.84 -6.56 -2.87
CA ALA A 20 -5.55 -7.85 -3.49
C ALA A 20 -4.04 -8.01 -3.66
N GLY A 21 -3.59 -9.26 -3.63
CA GLY A 21 -2.23 -9.64 -3.98
C GLY A 21 -2.28 -10.84 -4.92
N ILE A 22 -1.49 -10.80 -5.99
CA ILE A 22 -1.46 -11.85 -7.02
C ILE A 22 -0.03 -12.27 -7.32
N THR A 23 0.11 -13.42 -7.99
CA THR A 23 1.34 -13.83 -8.66
C THR A 23 1.28 -13.34 -10.11
N ALA A 24 1.98 -12.26 -10.41
CA ALA A 24 2.18 -11.69 -11.73
C ALA A 24 3.39 -12.29 -12.48
N GLY A 25 4.25 -13.06 -11.79
CA GLY A 25 5.36 -13.79 -12.40
C GLY A 25 6.69 -13.04 -12.40
N LEU A 26 6.83 -12.03 -11.55
CA LEU A 26 8.07 -11.29 -11.31
C LEU A 26 9.05 -12.09 -10.43
N LYS A 27 8.53 -12.86 -9.47
CA LYS A 27 9.35 -13.68 -8.57
C LYS A 27 9.48 -15.11 -9.10
N PRO A 28 10.70 -15.65 -9.27
CA PRO A 28 10.90 -17.06 -9.64
C PRO A 28 10.31 -18.07 -8.66
N SER A 29 10.08 -17.66 -7.41
CA SER A 29 9.49 -18.52 -6.38
C SER A 29 7.99 -18.80 -6.59
N GLY A 30 7.31 -18.09 -7.48
CA GLY A 30 5.87 -18.20 -7.69
C GLY A 30 5.01 -17.62 -6.55
N LEU A 31 5.63 -17.04 -5.52
CA LEU A 31 4.93 -16.34 -4.44
C LEU A 31 4.35 -15.00 -4.94
N PRO A 32 3.28 -14.48 -4.32
CA PRO A 32 2.69 -13.20 -4.70
C PRO A 32 3.73 -12.07 -4.78
N ASP A 33 3.62 -11.27 -5.84
CA ASP A 33 4.62 -10.27 -6.23
C ASP A 33 4.03 -8.97 -6.80
N LEU A 34 2.71 -8.91 -6.93
CA LEU A 34 1.98 -7.69 -7.25
C LEU A 34 0.83 -7.50 -6.26
N ALA A 35 0.64 -6.27 -5.78
CA ALA A 35 -0.44 -5.91 -4.88
C ALA A 35 -1.14 -4.62 -5.33
N LEU A 36 -2.41 -4.50 -4.99
CA LEU A 36 -3.23 -3.31 -5.21
C LEU A 36 -4.02 -2.99 -3.94
N ILE A 37 -4.04 -1.72 -3.56
CA ILE A 37 -4.99 -1.17 -2.60
C ILE A 37 -5.83 -0.15 -3.36
N VAL A 38 -7.15 -0.22 -3.20
CA VAL A 38 -8.09 0.68 -3.87
C VAL A 38 -9.09 1.22 -2.87
N SER A 39 -9.35 2.52 -2.95
CA SER A 39 -10.48 3.14 -2.24
C SER A 39 -11.70 3.15 -3.16
N ASP A 40 -12.87 2.86 -2.59
CA ASP A 40 -14.15 2.93 -3.30
C ASP A 40 -14.57 4.38 -3.61
N VAL A 41 -13.90 5.37 -2.98
CA VAL A 41 -14.12 6.81 -3.18
C VAL A 41 -12.78 7.52 -3.38
N GLU A 42 -12.80 8.80 -3.76
CA GLU A 42 -11.60 9.61 -3.77
C GLU A 42 -11.03 9.73 -2.35
N ALA A 43 -9.77 9.30 -2.18
CA ALA A 43 -9.11 9.29 -0.90
C ALA A 43 -8.15 10.48 -0.76
N ILE A 44 -8.13 11.09 0.41
CA ILE A 44 -7.09 12.06 0.77
C ILE A 44 -5.80 11.26 1.05
N ALA A 45 -4.75 11.55 0.30
CA ALA A 45 -3.46 10.87 0.43
C ALA A 45 -2.37 11.84 0.90
N ALA A 46 -1.46 11.33 1.71
CA ALA A 46 -0.20 11.99 2.06
C ALA A 46 0.91 10.95 1.99
N GLY A 47 2.08 11.37 1.50
CA GLY A 47 3.24 10.49 1.34
C GLY A 47 4.53 11.22 1.65
N VAL A 48 5.47 10.50 2.27
CA VAL A 48 6.86 10.90 2.37
C VAL A 48 7.69 9.88 1.61
N PHE A 49 8.78 10.33 0.99
CA PHE A 49 9.58 9.53 0.06
C PHE A 49 11.04 9.50 0.52
N THR A 50 11.85 8.65 -0.12
CA THR A 50 13.29 8.57 0.19
C THR A 50 14.02 9.86 -0.13
N THR A 51 15.00 10.24 0.69
CA THR A 51 15.87 11.41 0.48
C THR A 51 17.13 11.06 -0.32
N SER A 52 17.29 9.80 -0.74
CA SER A 52 18.42 9.37 -1.57
C SER A 52 18.46 10.12 -2.91
N VAL A 53 19.66 10.51 -3.31
CA VAL A 53 19.92 11.10 -4.63
C VAL A 53 19.79 10.10 -5.77
N VAL A 54 19.93 8.80 -5.47
CA VAL A 54 19.64 7.69 -6.40
C VAL A 54 18.32 7.06 -5.97
N ARG A 55 17.28 7.18 -6.79
CA ARG A 55 15.93 6.68 -6.49
C ARG A 55 15.30 6.03 -7.71
N ALA A 56 14.32 5.16 -7.46
CA ALA A 56 13.61 4.43 -8.50
C ALA A 56 12.53 5.30 -9.16
N ALA A 57 12.19 4.99 -10.41
CA ALA A 57 11.22 5.75 -11.20
C ALA A 57 9.82 5.86 -10.58
N CYS A 58 9.40 4.91 -9.73
CA CYS A 58 8.10 4.97 -9.04
C CYS A 58 8.07 5.91 -7.82
N VAL A 59 9.22 6.48 -7.47
CA VAL A 59 9.35 7.48 -6.39
C VAL A 59 9.52 8.90 -6.96
N ASP A 60 9.91 9.01 -8.24
CA ASP A 60 9.94 10.26 -9.02
C ASP A 60 8.54 10.62 -9.57
#